data_AF-A0A2D2H0D2-F1
#
_entry.id   AF-A0A2D2H0D2-F1
#
_cell.length_a   1.000
_cell.length_b   1.000
_cell.length_c   1.000
_cell.angle_alpha   90.00
_cell.angle_beta   90.00
_cell.angle_gamma   90.00
#
_symmetry.space_group_name_H-M   'P 1'
#
loop_
_entity.id
_entity.type
_entity.pdbx_description
1 polymer ?
#
loop_
_entity_poly.entity_id
_entity_poly.type
_entity_poly.pdbx_seq_one_letter_code
_entity_poly.pdbx_strand_id
1 'polypeptide(L)'
;MNPFPSIREAMADPQVFAPHFKGTTWDAWRAFLSAIFGLPMTDVELAIYRQHTGRVEARSAPFREAALIIGRRGGKSRILALIATYLATFRDYEAFLAPGEVATIAVIAADRKQARAIFKYVIGMLKAVDLLAAEIQDETAESVTLRNRVAIEIHTASFRVTRVWNGME
;
A
#
# COMPACT_ATOMS: atom_id res chain seq x y z
N MET A 1 20.32 -5.03 -8.13
CA MET A 1 19.82 -6.02 -7.16
C MET A 1 19.20 -5.19 -6.04
N ASN A 2 17.88 -5.20 -5.89
CA ASN A 2 17.17 -4.23 -5.04
C ASN A 2 17.46 -4.57 -3.56
N PRO A 3 18.00 -3.65 -2.73
CA PRO A 3 18.27 -3.94 -1.32
C PRO A 3 17.01 -3.94 -0.44
N PHE A 4 15.83 -3.68 -1.03
CA PHE A 4 14.58 -3.53 -0.32
C PHE A 4 13.71 -4.78 -0.44
N PRO A 5 13.07 -5.25 0.65
CA PRO A 5 12.17 -6.39 0.59
C PRO A 5 11.00 -6.05 -0.33
N SER A 6 10.55 -7.01 -1.14
CA SER A 6 9.26 -6.92 -1.82
C SER A 6 8.12 -6.77 -0.79
N ILE A 7 6.95 -6.29 -1.23
CA ILE A 7 5.79 -6.17 -0.32
C ILE A 7 5.38 -7.52 0.30
N ARG A 8 5.66 -8.63 -0.40
CA ARG A 8 5.38 -9.99 0.10
C ARG A 8 6.37 -10.38 1.20
N GLU A 9 7.64 -10.03 1.04
CA GLU A 9 8.66 -10.23 2.08
C GLU A 9 8.38 -9.33 3.28
N ALA A 10 8.11 -8.04 3.08
CA ALA A 10 7.76 -7.12 4.16
C ALA A 10 6.50 -7.56 4.93
N MET A 11 5.48 -8.06 4.22
CA MET A 11 4.27 -8.64 4.83
C MET A 11 4.55 -9.90 5.64
N ALA A 12 5.56 -10.69 5.27
CA ALA A 12 5.93 -11.95 5.92
C ALA A 12 7.01 -11.79 7.00
N ASP A 13 7.66 -10.63 7.08
CA ASP A 13 8.73 -10.36 8.03
C ASP A 13 8.20 -10.24 9.48
N PRO A 14 8.67 -11.08 10.43
CA PRO A 14 8.30 -11.03 11.85
C PRO A 14 8.62 -9.72 12.56
N GLN A 15 9.63 -8.99 12.10
CA GLN A 15 10.09 -7.72 12.68
C GLN A 15 9.39 -6.51 12.05
N VAL A 16 8.64 -6.71 10.97
CA VAL A 16 7.96 -5.63 10.24
C VAL A 16 6.44 -5.83 10.31
N PHE A 17 5.82 -6.46 9.31
CA PHE A 17 4.36 -6.48 9.20
C PHE A 17 3.69 -7.83 9.50
N ALA A 18 4.44 -8.94 9.59
CA ALA A 18 3.84 -10.26 9.84
C ALA A 18 2.95 -10.34 11.09
N PRO A 19 3.26 -9.65 12.22
CA PRO A 19 2.37 -9.65 13.38
C PRO A 19 0.93 -9.19 13.08
N HIS A 20 0.72 -8.38 12.03
CA HIS A 20 -0.58 -7.86 11.62
C HIS A 20 -1.35 -8.77 10.65
N PHE A 21 -0.68 -9.74 10.01
CA PHE A 21 -1.21 -10.56 8.91
C PHE A 21 -1.13 -12.06 9.18
N LYS A 22 -1.50 -12.48 10.40
CA LYS A 22 -1.48 -13.88 10.83
C LYS A 22 -2.64 -14.70 10.23
N GLY A 23 -2.37 -15.97 9.93
CA GLY A 23 -3.35 -16.95 9.46
C GLY A 23 -3.52 -17.04 7.93
N THR A 24 -4.34 -18.00 7.50
CA THR A 24 -4.62 -18.31 6.07
C THR A 24 -5.66 -17.36 5.45
N THR A 25 -6.38 -16.58 6.26
CA THR A 25 -7.39 -15.62 5.78
C THR A 25 -6.82 -14.50 4.90
N TRP A 26 -5.49 -14.41 4.80
CA TRP A 26 -4.77 -13.47 3.95
C TRP A 26 -4.26 -14.06 2.63
N ASP A 27 -4.47 -15.35 2.34
CA ASP A 27 -3.95 -15.99 1.11
C ASP A 27 -4.43 -15.31 -0.17
N ALA A 28 -5.70 -14.91 -0.24
CA ALA A 28 -6.21 -14.16 -1.38
C ALA A 28 -5.53 -12.79 -1.54
N TRP A 29 -5.21 -12.15 -0.41
CA TRP A 29 -4.49 -10.88 -0.42
C TRP A 29 -3.01 -11.04 -0.77
N ARG A 30 -2.38 -12.14 -0.36
CA ARG A 30 -1.03 -12.52 -0.78
C ARG A 30 -0.95 -12.70 -2.30
N ALA A 31 -1.87 -13.47 -2.87
CA ALA A 31 -1.97 -13.65 -4.32
C ALA A 31 -2.24 -12.31 -5.04
N PHE A 32 -3.13 -11.47 -4.50
CA PHE A 32 -3.39 -10.14 -5.04
C PHE A 32 -2.13 -9.24 -5.04
N LEU A 33 -1.38 -9.23 -3.93
CA LEU A 33 -0.14 -8.44 -3.83
C LEU A 33 0.92 -8.95 -4.81
N SER A 34 1.09 -10.28 -4.94
CA SER A 34 1.97 -10.83 -5.97
C SER A 34 1.53 -10.41 -7.36
N ALA A 35 0.22 -10.40 -7.63
CA ALA A 35 -0.30 -10.00 -8.93
C ALA A 35 -0.01 -8.53 -9.25
N ILE A 36 -0.39 -7.61 -8.35
CA ILE A 36 -0.28 -6.18 -8.62
C ILE A 36 1.18 -5.71 -8.70
N PHE A 37 2.08 -6.30 -7.89
CA PHE A 37 3.50 -5.98 -7.91
C PHE A 37 4.32 -6.79 -8.93
N GLY A 38 3.70 -7.71 -9.68
CA GLY A 38 4.39 -8.54 -10.68
C GLY A 38 5.39 -9.52 -10.06
N LEU A 39 5.10 -10.02 -8.86
CA LEU A 39 5.97 -10.94 -8.13
C LEU A 39 5.66 -12.39 -8.49
N PRO A 40 6.65 -13.31 -8.34
CA PRO A 40 6.41 -14.74 -8.47
C PRO A 40 5.25 -15.22 -7.57
N MET A 41 4.48 -16.17 -8.09
CA MET A 41 3.37 -16.81 -7.37
C MET A 41 3.64 -18.30 -7.20
N THR A 42 3.24 -18.82 -6.04
CA THR A 42 3.07 -20.27 -5.83
C THR A 42 1.89 -20.82 -6.63
N ASP A 43 1.79 -22.15 -6.76
CA ASP A 43 0.65 -22.79 -7.44
C ASP A 43 -0.69 -22.45 -6.78
N VAL A 44 -0.72 -22.33 -5.45
CA VAL A 44 -1.91 -21.93 -4.69
C VAL A 44 -2.31 -20.49 -5.00
N GLU A 45 -1.35 -19.56 -5.00
CA GLU A 45 -1.62 -18.16 -5.36
C GLU A 45 -2.04 -18.00 -6.82
N LEU A 46 -1.44 -18.78 -7.74
CA LEU A 46 -1.79 -18.78 -9.15
C LEU A 46 -3.22 -19.31 -9.37
N ALA A 47 -3.64 -20.33 -8.62
CA ALA A 47 -5.02 -20.81 -8.66
C ALA A 47 -6.02 -19.73 -8.23
N ILE A 48 -5.73 -19.02 -7.13
CA ILE A 48 -6.52 -17.88 -6.66
C ILE A 48 -6.54 -16.75 -7.70
N TYR A 49 -5.40 -16.41 -8.29
CA TYR A 49 -5.28 -15.39 -9.32
C TYR A 49 -6.16 -15.72 -10.53
N ARG A 50 -6.11 -16.96 -11.02
CA ARG A 50 -6.95 -17.44 -12.13
C ARG A 50 -8.44 -17.33 -11.80
N GLN A 51 -8.82 -17.76 -10.60
CA GLN A 51 -10.21 -17.70 -10.13
C GLN A 51 -10.75 -16.27 -10.09
N HIS A 52 -9.96 -15.30 -9.62
CA HIS A 52 -10.44 -13.92 -9.45
C HIS A 52 -10.28 -13.02 -10.68
N THR A 53 -9.38 -13.36 -11.61
CA THR A 53 -9.09 -12.51 -12.77
C THR A 53 -9.57 -13.09 -14.10
N GLY A 54 -9.85 -14.40 -14.15
CA GLY A 54 -10.15 -15.11 -15.41
C GLY A 54 -8.95 -15.25 -16.36
N ARG A 55 -7.74 -14.84 -15.93
CA ARG A 55 -6.52 -14.94 -16.75
C ARG A 55 -5.81 -16.25 -16.51
N VAL A 56 -5.15 -16.79 -17.54
CA VAL A 56 -4.42 -18.07 -17.47
C VAL A 56 -3.00 -17.90 -16.96
N GLU A 57 -2.30 -16.86 -17.42
CA GLU A 57 -0.91 -16.56 -17.08
C GLU A 57 -0.80 -15.28 -16.23
N ALA A 58 0.02 -15.34 -15.19
CA ALA A 58 0.36 -14.17 -14.40
C ALA A 58 1.39 -13.32 -15.16
N ARG A 59 1.18 -12.00 -15.17
CA ARG A 59 2.17 -11.07 -15.72
C ARG A 59 3.37 -10.98 -14.80
N SER A 60 4.57 -10.97 -15.38
CA SER A 60 5.83 -10.69 -14.69
C SER A 60 6.09 -9.19 -14.47
N ALA A 61 5.26 -8.33 -15.05
CA ALA A 61 5.31 -6.88 -14.86
C ALA A 61 4.17 -6.43 -13.93
N PRO A 62 4.40 -5.42 -13.07
CA PRO A 62 3.39 -4.88 -12.17
C PRO A 62 2.22 -4.28 -12.96
N PHE A 63 1.03 -4.37 -12.38
CA PHE A 63 -0.14 -3.63 -12.88
C PHE A 63 -0.10 -2.20 -12.32
N ARG A 64 -0.45 -1.24 -13.18
CA ARG A 64 -0.60 0.17 -12.76
C ARG A 64 -1.91 0.42 -12.03
N GLU A 65 -2.94 -0.39 -12.32
CA GLU A 65 -4.29 -0.22 -11.80
C GLU A 65 -4.94 -1.57 -11.48
N ALA A 66 -5.78 -1.59 -10.46
CA ALA A 66 -6.68 -2.72 -10.17
C ALA A 66 -8.02 -2.25 -9.61
N ALA A 67 -9.08 -2.90 -10.06
CA ALA A 67 -10.41 -2.80 -9.47
C ALA A 67 -10.68 -4.06 -8.64
N LEU A 68 -11.16 -3.88 -7.40
CA LEU A 68 -11.44 -5.00 -6.51
C LEU A 68 -12.91 -4.99 -6.05
N ILE A 69 -13.60 -6.12 -6.25
CA ILE A 69 -14.96 -6.34 -5.75
C ILE A 69 -14.87 -7.06 -4.41
N ILE A 70 -15.02 -6.31 -3.31
CA ILE A 70 -14.76 -6.84 -1.96
C ILE A 70 -15.89 -6.51 -1.01
N GLY A 71 -16.42 -7.55 -0.37
CA GLY A 71 -17.44 -7.46 0.66
C GLY A 71 -17.01 -6.68 1.92
N ARG A 72 -17.99 -6.45 2.81
CA ARG A 72 -17.73 -5.87 4.12
C ARG A 72 -16.83 -6.81 4.94
N ARG A 73 -15.95 -6.24 5.77
CA ARG A 73 -14.99 -6.99 6.62
C ARG A 73 -13.97 -7.84 5.86
N GLY A 74 -13.85 -7.71 4.53
CA GLY A 74 -12.87 -8.46 3.71
C GLY A 74 -11.41 -8.00 3.84
N GLY A 75 -11.04 -7.23 4.87
CA GLY A 75 -9.63 -6.85 5.11
C GLY A 75 -9.06 -5.70 4.25
N LYS A 76 -9.81 -5.17 3.27
CA LYS A 76 -9.30 -4.18 2.30
C LYS A 76 -8.61 -2.96 2.91
N SER A 77 -9.13 -2.38 3.99
CA SER A 77 -8.52 -1.22 4.64
C SER A 77 -7.12 -1.49 5.18
N ARG A 78 -6.87 -2.72 5.67
CA ARG A 78 -5.55 -3.12 6.17
C ARG A 78 -4.55 -3.33 5.04
N ILE A 79 -5.00 -3.88 3.92
CA ILE A 79 -4.13 -4.08 2.75
C ILE A 79 -3.83 -2.76 2.04
N LEU A 80 -4.79 -1.85 1.93
CA LEU A 80 -4.52 -0.50 1.42
C LEU A 80 -3.53 0.26 2.32
N ALA A 81 -3.66 0.14 3.64
CA ALA A 81 -2.70 0.71 4.58
C ALA A 81 -1.30 0.07 4.44
N LEU A 82 -1.21 -1.25 4.27
CA LEU A 82 0.05 -1.95 4.01
C LEU A 82 0.71 -1.45 2.72
N ILE A 83 -0.04 -1.35 1.63
CA ILE A 83 0.48 -0.85 0.34
C ILE A 83 0.99 0.58 0.49
N ALA A 84 0.21 1.47 1.11
CA ALA A 84 0.61 2.85 1.31
C ALA A 84 1.87 2.96 2.18
N THR A 85 1.92 2.22 3.29
CA THR A 85 3.07 2.20 4.20
C THR A 85 4.30 1.65 3.49
N TYR A 86 4.15 0.51 2.81
CA TYR A 86 5.24 -0.13 2.07
C TYR A 86 5.83 0.78 0.99
N LEU A 87 4.97 1.42 0.19
CA LEU A 87 5.41 2.36 -0.83
C LEU A 87 6.11 3.57 -0.19
N ALA A 88 5.61 4.09 0.94
CA ALA A 88 6.22 5.24 1.58
C ALA A 88 7.61 4.95 2.17
N THR A 89 7.83 3.73 2.67
CA THR A 89 9.04 3.40 3.44
C THR A 89 10.09 2.63 2.64
N PHE A 90 9.69 1.82 1.66
CA PHE A 90 10.60 0.89 0.96
C PHE A 90 10.79 1.20 -0.53
N ARG A 91 10.19 2.30 -1.04
CA ARG A 91 10.45 2.78 -2.40
C ARG A 91 11.18 4.11 -2.36
N ASP A 92 12.24 4.18 -3.15
CA ASP A 92 12.95 5.42 -3.41
C ASP A 92 12.26 6.20 -4.54
N TYR A 93 11.95 7.46 -4.26
CA TYR A 93 11.34 8.40 -5.19
C TYR A 93 12.27 9.56 -5.55
N GLU A 94 13.49 9.62 -5.00
CA GLU A 94 14.38 10.79 -5.11
C GLU A 94 14.62 11.21 -6.56
N ALA A 95 14.81 10.24 -7.46
CA ALA A 95 15.03 10.48 -8.88
C ALA A 95 13.85 11.17 -9.60
N PHE A 96 12.66 11.19 -8.99
CA PHE A 96 11.45 11.80 -9.55
C PHE A 96 11.09 13.14 -8.88
N LEU A 97 11.84 13.59 -7.88
CA LEU A 97 11.50 14.77 -7.09
C LEU A 97 12.41 15.96 -7.41
N ALA A 98 11.82 17.08 -7.80
CA ALA A 98 12.50 18.37 -7.87
C ALA A 98 12.83 18.91 -6.46
N PRO A 99 13.72 19.93 -6.36
CA PRO A 99 14.01 20.57 -5.08
C PRO A 99 12.75 21.13 -4.40
N GLY A 100 12.49 20.67 -3.17
CA GLY A 100 11.30 21.05 -2.39
C GLY A 100 10.07 20.17 -2.60
N GLU A 101 10.09 19.24 -3.56
CA GLU A 101 8.99 18.30 -3.76
C GLU A 101 9.00 17.15 -2.73
N VAL A 102 7.79 16.69 -2.43
CA VAL A 102 7.48 15.53 -1.58
C VAL A 102 6.61 14.58 -2.41
N ALA A 103 6.98 13.30 -2.46
CA ALA A 103 6.15 12.30 -3.13
C ALA A 103 4.88 12.03 -2.29
N THR A 104 3.70 12.15 -2.89
CA THR A 104 2.44 11.92 -2.18
C THR A 104 1.81 10.58 -2.56
N ILE A 105 1.57 9.74 -1.56
CA ILE A 105 0.73 8.54 -1.64
C ILE A 105 -0.66 8.91 -1.13
N ALA A 106 -1.58 9.13 -2.07
CA ALA A 106 -2.95 9.51 -1.77
C ALA A 106 -3.84 8.29 -1.45
N VAL A 107 -4.45 8.29 -0.27
CA VAL A 107 -5.49 7.32 0.14
C VAL A 107 -6.85 7.99 0.09
N ILE A 108 -7.62 7.68 -0.95
CA ILE A 108 -8.92 8.30 -1.20
C ILE A 108 -10.03 7.34 -0.78
N ALA A 109 -10.97 7.82 0.04
CA ALA A 109 -12.14 7.04 0.45
C ALA A 109 -13.45 7.80 0.19
N ALA A 110 -14.57 7.09 0.22
CA ALA A 110 -15.89 7.68 -0.03
C ALA A 110 -16.29 8.76 1.01
N ASP A 111 -15.80 8.62 2.24
CA ASP A 111 -16.06 9.58 3.32
C ASP A 111 -14.84 9.72 4.25
N ARG A 112 -14.83 10.79 5.03
CA ARG A 112 -13.72 11.13 5.95
C ARG A 112 -13.53 10.07 7.04
N LYS A 113 -14.59 9.38 7.47
CA LYS A 113 -14.51 8.35 8.51
C LYS A 113 -13.79 7.11 7.98
N GLN A 114 -14.06 6.71 6.74
CA GLN A 114 -13.38 5.62 6.05
C GLN A 114 -11.91 5.97 5.79
N ALA A 115 -11.63 7.19 5.32
CA ALA A 115 -10.28 7.66 5.07
C ALA A 115 -9.43 7.62 6.37
N ARG A 116 -9.97 8.20 7.46
CA ARG A 116 -9.33 8.15 8.79
C ARG A 116 -9.16 6.74 9.33
N ALA A 117 -10.07 5.82 9.02
CA ALA A 117 -9.93 4.42 9.44
C ALA A 117 -8.72 3.75 8.77
N ILE A 118 -8.47 4.02 7.49
CA ILE A 118 -7.27 3.52 6.78
C ILE A 118 -6.02 4.20 7.34
N PHE A 119 -6.06 5.51 7.55
CA PHE A 119 -4.94 6.27 8.10
C PHE A 119 -4.49 5.77 9.47
N LYS A 120 -5.43 5.41 10.36
CA LYS A 120 -5.10 4.81 11.66
C LYS A 120 -4.32 3.49 11.52
N TYR A 121 -4.59 2.69 10.49
CA TYR A 121 -3.79 1.50 10.22
C TYR A 121 -2.39 1.86 9.72
N VAL A 122 -2.25 2.88 8.87
CA VAL A 122 -0.94 3.39 8.41
C VAL A 122 -0.10 3.83 9.61
N ILE A 123 -0.63 4.73 10.45
CA ILE A 123 0.07 5.19 11.66
C ILE A 123 0.41 4.04 12.59
N GLY A 124 -0.53 3.10 12.78
CA GLY A 124 -0.29 1.91 13.60
C GLY A 124 0.85 1.03 13.06
N MET A 125 0.95 0.85 11.75
CA MET A 125 2.01 0.06 11.12
C MET A 125 3.38 0.76 11.21
N LEU A 126 3.43 2.08 10.97
CA LEU A 126 4.65 2.86 11.10
C LEU A 126 5.18 2.84 12.54
N LYS A 127 4.29 3.08 13.52
CA LYS A 127 4.66 3.13 14.94
C LYS A 127 4.92 1.76 15.59
N ALA A 128 4.53 0.67 14.94
CA ALA A 128 4.77 -0.69 15.45
C ALA A 128 6.21 -1.17 15.25
N VAL A 129 6.99 -0.49 14.40
CA VAL A 129 8.36 -0.84 14.07
C VAL A 129 9.25 0.36 14.40
N ASP A 130 10.14 0.23 15.39
CA ASP A 130 10.96 1.37 15.88
C ASP A 130 11.72 2.09 14.75
N LEU A 131 12.24 1.32 13.79
CA LEU A 131 12.93 1.86 12.62
C LEU A 131 12.00 2.71 11.74
N LEU A 132 10.76 2.27 11.49
CA LEU A 132 9.79 3.03 10.69
C LEU A 132 9.21 4.21 11.47
N ALA A 133 9.10 4.09 12.80
CA ALA A 133 8.65 5.18 13.67
C ALA A 133 9.64 6.35 13.66
N ALA A 134 10.95 6.05 13.60
CA ALA A 134 12.01 7.07 13.52
C ALA A 134 11.98 7.88 12.20
N GLU A 135 11.42 7.31 11.14
CA GLU A 135 11.25 7.98 9.84
C GLU A 135 10.13 9.02 9.85
N ILE A 136 9.22 9.01 10.82
CA ILE A 136 8.15 10.00 10.92
C ILE A 136 8.75 11.38 11.20
N GLN A 137 8.57 12.31 10.27
CA GLN A 137 8.97 13.70 10.40
C GLN A 137 7.84 14.58 10.94
N ASP A 138 6.62 14.39 10.44
CA ASP A 138 5.42 15.10 10.87
C ASP A 138 4.18 14.21 10.76
N GLU A 139 3.24 14.37 11.67
CA GLU A 139 1.96 13.65 11.70
C GLU A 139 0.83 14.62 12.02
N THR A 140 -0.14 14.71 11.12
CA THR A 140 -1.36 15.48 11.31
C THR A 140 -2.58 14.55 11.39
N ALA A 141 -3.78 15.13 11.50
CA ALA A 141 -5.01 14.37 11.46
C ALA A 141 -5.31 13.74 10.08
N GLU A 142 -4.66 14.23 9.00
CA GLU A 142 -4.96 13.84 7.61
C GLU A 142 -3.71 13.51 6.77
N SER A 143 -2.51 13.58 7.35
CA SER A 143 -1.25 13.27 6.65
C SER A 143 -0.16 12.78 7.60
N VAL A 144 0.77 11.98 7.08
CA VAL A 144 2.05 11.67 7.73
C VAL A 144 3.17 11.86 6.71
N THR A 145 4.19 12.62 7.07
CA THR A 145 5.36 12.90 6.24
C THR A 145 6.57 12.20 6.84
N LEU A 146 7.32 11.51 5.99
CA LEU A 146 8.54 10.79 6.35
C LEU A 146 9.79 11.57 5.96
N ARG A 147 10.92 11.30 6.62
CA ARG A 147 12.22 11.96 6.39
C ARG A 147 12.76 11.78 4.97
N ASN A 148 12.35 10.72 4.28
CA ASN A 148 12.70 10.44 2.88
C ASN A 148 11.91 11.27 1.84
N ARG A 149 11.23 12.35 2.26
CA ARG A 149 10.39 13.21 1.41
C ARG A 149 9.24 12.46 0.75
N VAL A 150 8.62 11.53 1.48
CA VAL A 150 7.38 10.87 1.08
C VAL A 150 6.29 11.15 2.11
N ALA A 151 5.09 11.47 1.66
CA ALA A 151 3.92 11.68 2.49
C ALA A 151 2.80 10.69 2.13
N ILE A 152 2.09 10.21 3.15
CA ILE A 152 0.80 9.53 2.96
C ILE A 152 -0.29 10.51 3.37
N GLU A 153 -1.19 10.83 2.45
CA GLU A 153 -2.28 11.78 2.65
C GLU A 153 -3.63 11.08 2.50
N ILE A 154 -4.62 11.45 3.33
CA ILE A 154 -5.98 10.97 3.18
C ILE A 154 -6.89 12.03 2.58
N HIS A 155 -7.74 11.61 1.64
CA HIS A 155 -8.74 12.48 1.03
C HIS A 155 -10.10 11.81 0.96
N THR A 156 -11.14 12.63 0.86
CA THR A 156 -12.48 12.18 0.50
C THR A 156 -12.67 12.31 -0.99
N ALA A 157 -13.22 11.27 -1.63
CA ALA A 157 -13.61 11.33 -3.03
C ALA A 157 -14.58 12.50 -3.24
N SER A 158 -14.14 13.50 -3.99
CA SER A 158 -14.97 14.65 -4.34
C SER A 158 -14.94 14.81 -5.86
N PHE A 159 -16.09 14.63 -6.49
CA PHE A 159 -16.26 14.82 -7.93
C PHE A 159 -15.94 16.25 -8.39
N ARG A 160 -15.85 17.21 -7.46
CA ARG A 160 -15.53 18.62 -7.75
C ARG A 160 -14.03 18.95 -7.70
N VAL A 161 -13.18 18.13 -7.07
CA VAL A 161 -11.78 18.48 -6.74
C VAL A 161 -10.74 17.67 -7.52
N THR A 162 -11.12 16.55 -8.15
CA THR A 162 -10.20 15.65 -8.88
C THR A 162 -9.55 16.24 -10.15
N ARG A 163 -9.80 17.51 -10.50
CA ARG A 163 -9.22 18.16 -11.69
C ARG A 163 -7.93 18.96 -11.42
N VAL A 164 -7.48 19.07 -10.17
CA VAL A 164 -6.31 19.89 -9.77
C VAL A 164 -5.15 19.04 -9.22
N TRP A 165 -5.33 17.72 -9.09
CA TRP A 165 -4.28 16.86 -8.56
C TRP A 165 -3.30 16.45 -9.68
N ASN A 166 -2.09 17.01 -9.65
CA ASN A 166 -0.98 16.60 -10.51
C ASN A 166 -0.28 15.39 -9.87
N GLY A 167 -0.85 14.19 -10.07
CA GLY A 167 -0.08 12.97 -9.87
C GLY A 167 0.99 12.89 -10.96
N MET A 168 2.25 12.74 -10.56
CA MET A 168 3.34 12.55 -11.52
C MET A 168 3.11 11.23 -12.29
N GLU A 169 3.09 11.33 -13.62
CA GLU A 169 3.07 10.19 -14.57
C GLU A 169 4.38 9.39 -14.59
#